data_AF-A0A9E1TRC9-F1
#
_entry.id   AF-A0A9E1TRC9-F1
#
_cell.length_a   1.000
_cell.length_b   1.000
_cell.length_c   1.000
_cell.angle_alpha   90.00
_cell.angle_beta   90.00
_cell.angle_gamma   90.00
#
_symmetry.space_group_name_H-M   'P 1'
#
loop_
_entity.id
_entity.type
_entity.pdbx_description
1 polymer ?
#
loop_
_entity_poly.entity_id
_entity_poly.type
_entity_poly.pdbx_seq_one_letter_code
_entity_poly.pdbx_strand_id
1 'polypeptide(L)'
;MLDVNEFDQLRIGLATADGIRMWSNGEVKKPETINYRTLKPEKDGLFCEKIFGPTKDWECYCGKYKRVRFKGIICERCGVEVTRSKVRRDRMGHIELAAPAVHIWYLRGTRSWLAYLLMGTEPREELKAKQLEKVIYFAANLVVWVDEDKRHEDLPELESELAEERLAIEEERDRELNRRQEDLESELAEMEAEGSKESDLKARAKAADKDLQFIRDQYEQELDVLNRAWDEFTSLFSRQIIEEDMLWRELEDRWGEYFEGGMGADALAQLIERIDFDDEEVKLRVLIDPPEGQKPLSAQRKQKAIKRLKIVAAFNRRDEHGRRVNEPRAMILDAVPVIPPELRPMVQLDGGRFATSDLNDLYRRVINRNNRLKRLLDLGAPGIIVNNEKRMLQEAVDALFDNGRRGRPVTGPGNRPLKSLSDMLKGKQGRFRQNLLGKRVDYSGRSVIVAGPTLKFHQCGLPKVMALEL
;
A
#
# COMPACT_ATOMS: atom_id res chain seq x y z
N MET A 1 -17.61 33.69 0.79
CA MET A 1 -18.03 32.28 0.55
C MET A 1 -18.77 32.31 -0.76
N LEU A 2 -18.30 31.59 -1.77
CA LEU A 2 -19.05 31.37 -3.00
C LEU A 2 -20.41 30.75 -2.62
N ASP A 3 -21.49 31.24 -3.21
CA ASP A 3 -22.81 30.66 -3.03
C ASP A 3 -22.79 29.25 -3.64
N VAL A 4 -23.03 28.23 -2.81
CA VAL A 4 -22.85 26.82 -3.18
C VAL A 4 -23.87 26.37 -4.23
N ASN A 5 -24.83 27.23 -4.58
CA ASN A 5 -25.87 26.94 -5.56
C ASN A 5 -25.54 27.41 -6.98
N GLU A 6 -24.46 28.17 -7.19
CA GLU A 6 -24.00 28.60 -8.52
C GLU A 6 -22.71 27.87 -8.91
N PHE A 7 -22.84 26.61 -9.34
CA PHE A 7 -21.73 25.88 -9.99
C PHE A 7 -22.24 25.14 -11.22
N ASP A 8 -21.53 25.24 -12.34
CA ASP A 8 -21.89 24.54 -13.58
C ASP A 8 -21.46 23.07 -13.56
N GLN A 9 -20.32 22.77 -12.91
CA GLN A 9 -19.69 21.44 -12.96
C GLN A 9 -19.00 21.09 -11.63
N LEU A 10 -19.00 19.80 -11.30
CA LEU A 10 -18.24 19.22 -10.20
C LEU A 10 -17.24 18.19 -10.76
N ARG A 11 -15.94 18.44 -10.56
CA ARG A 11 -14.85 17.58 -11.04
C ARG A 11 -14.29 16.72 -9.91
N ILE A 12 -13.96 15.47 -10.22
CA ILE A 12 -13.21 14.56 -9.34
C ILE A 12 -11.91 14.13 -10.03
N GLY A 13 -10.83 14.05 -9.26
CA GLY A 13 -9.50 13.65 -9.73
C GLY A 13 -8.71 12.96 -8.62
N LEU A 14 -7.50 12.51 -8.95
CA LEU A 14 -6.56 11.97 -7.97
C LEU A 14 -5.96 13.09 -7.12
N ALA A 15 -5.71 12.79 -5.85
CA ALA A 15 -5.05 13.71 -4.93
C ALA A 15 -3.57 13.35 -4.85
N THR A 16 -2.68 14.25 -5.28
CA THR A 16 -1.24 14.11 -5.06
C THR A 16 -0.90 14.30 -3.59
N ALA A 17 0.28 13.83 -3.15
CA ALA A 17 0.75 14.04 -1.79
C ALA A 17 0.82 15.54 -1.44
N ASP A 18 1.28 16.37 -2.37
CA ASP A 18 1.31 17.83 -2.19
C ASP A 18 -0.08 18.46 -2.11
N GLY A 19 -1.05 17.96 -2.88
CA GLY A 19 -2.45 18.34 -2.74
C GLY A 19 -2.99 18.05 -1.35
N ILE A 20 -2.67 16.88 -0.80
CA ILE A 20 -3.07 16.48 0.57
C ILE A 20 -2.41 17.38 1.62
N ARG A 21 -1.11 17.69 1.46
CA ARG A 21 -0.39 18.61 2.35
C ARG A 21 -0.97 20.02 2.31
N MET A 22 -1.36 20.51 1.12
CA MET A 22 -1.98 21.83 0.94
C MET A 22 -3.35 21.93 1.65
N TRP A 23 -4.13 20.85 1.68
CA TRP A 23 -5.41 20.83 2.41
C TRP A 23 -5.24 20.74 3.92
N SER A 24 -4.08 20.27 4.36
CA SER A 24 -3.87 19.95 5.76
C SER A 24 -3.53 21.17 6.59
N ASN A 25 -4.13 21.24 7.79
CA ASN A 25 -3.77 22.22 8.81
C ASN A 25 -2.69 21.71 9.79
N GLY A 26 -2.13 20.52 9.56
CA GLY A 26 -1.04 19.96 10.37
C GLY A 26 -0.95 18.43 10.33
N GLU A 27 0.24 17.92 10.64
CA GLU A 27 0.53 16.48 10.72
C GLU A 27 0.04 15.89 12.05
N VAL A 28 -0.68 14.77 12.00
CA VAL A 28 -1.07 13.99 13.17
C VAL A 28 0.03 12.98 13.49
N LYS A 29 0.87 13.30 14.47
CA LYS A 29 2.02 12.49 14.87
C LYS A 29 1.67 11.41 15.90
N LYS A 30 0.66 11.66 16.72
CA LYS A 30 0.37 10.89 17.93
C LYS A 30 -0.91 10.07 17.80
N PRO A 31 -0.92 8.79 18.23
CA PRO A 31 -2.11 7.95 18.17
C PRO A 31 -3.13 8.31 19.27
N GLU A 32 -2.76 9.12 20.25
CA GLU A 32 -3.64 9.51 21.35
C GLU A 32 -4.83 10.35 20.87
N THR A 33 -5.96 10.21 21.56
CA THR A 33 -7.21 10.92 21.25
C THR A 33 -7.44 12.07 22.23
N ILE A 34 -7.91 11.75 23.43
CA ILE A 34 -8.20 12.68 24.51
C ILE A 34 -7.62 12.14 25.81
N ASN A 35 -7.30 13.05 26.72
CA ASN A 35 -6.90 12.68 28.07
C ASN A 35 -8.12 12.21 28.87
N TYR A 36 -8.05 11.02 29.46
CA TYR A 36 -9.18 10.46 30.21
C TYR A 36 -9.52 11.22 31.49
N ARG A 37 -8.58 12.00 32.06
CA ARG A 37 -8.82 12.79 33.29
C ARG A 37 -9.36 14.17 32.97
N THR A 38 -8.73 14.88 32.04
CA THR A 38 -9.08 16.28 31.74
C THR A 38 -10.14 16.41 30.65
N LEU A 39 -10.44 15.32 29.94
CA LEU A 39 -11.32 15.28 28.76
C LEU A 39 -10.85 16.21 27.63
N LYS A 40 -9.64 16.75 27.72
CA LYS A 40 -9.06 17.62 26.70
C LYS A 40 -8.36 16.78 25.63
N PRO A 41 -8.40 17.21 24.36
CA PRO A 41 -7.62 16.58 23.30
C PRO A 41 -6.12 16.59 23.60
N GLU A 42 -5.44 15.51 23.25
CA GLU A 42 -3.97 15.47 23.34
C GLU A 42 -3.33 16.28 22.21
N LYS A 43 -2.17 16.88 22.48
CA LYS A 43 -1.40 17.63 21.47
C LYS A 43 -0.85 16.69 20.40
N ASP A 44 -0.89 17.11 19.14
CA ASP A 44 -0.48 16.37 17.94
C ASP A 44 -1.22 15.03 17.72
N GLY A 45 -2.28 14.77 18.51
CA GLY A 45 -3.13 13.59 18.42
C GLY A 45 -4.31 13.76 17.45
N LEU A 46 -5.15 12.73 17.38
CA LEU A 46 -6.27 12.66 16.43
C LEU A 46 -7.36 13.72 16.62
N PHE A 47 -7.41 14.37 17.77
CA PHE A 47 -8.39 15.42 18.08
C PHE A 47 -7.73 16.78 18.35
N CYS A 48 -6.43 16.91 18.05
CA CYS A 48 -5.61 18.07 18.39
C CYS A 48 -6.24 19.40 17.96
N GLU A 49 -6.39 20.31 18.91
CA GLU A 49 -7.00 21.63 18.65
C GLU A 49 -6.10 22.53 17.79
N LYS A 50 -4.79 22.31 17.81
CA LYS A 50 -3.84 23.08 16.98
C LYS A 50 -4.07 22.82 15.49
N ILE A 51 -4.37 21.56 15.14
CA ILE A 51 -4.58 21.11 13.76
C ILE A 51 -6.02 21.39 13.34
N PHE A 52 -6.99 20.85 14.08
CA PHE A 52 -8.38 20.84 13.66
C PHE A 52 -9.19 22.07 14.10
N GLY A 53 -8.66 22.88 15.01
CA GLY A 53 -9.33 24.04 15.59
C GLY A 53 -9.90 23.80 17.00
N PRO A 54 -10.44 24.83 17.66
CA PRO A 54 -10.79 24.80 19.09
C PRO A 54 -12.03 23.96 19.37
N THR A 55 -12.07 23.22 20.49
CA THR A 55 -13.25 22.43 20.89
C THR A 55 -14.43 23.31 21.30
N LYS A 56 -14.15 24.47 21.91
CA LYS A 56 -15.15 25.46 22.32
C LYS A 56 -15.00 26.74 21.51
N ASP A 57 -16.12 27.42 21.28
CA ASP A 57 -16.12 28.67 20.52
C ASP A 57 -15.25 29.73 21.20
N TRP A 58 -14.31 30.30 20.43
CA TRP A 58 -13.45 31.40 20.85
C TRP A 58 -12.60 31.10 22.10
N GLU A 59 -12.23 29.84 22.33
CA GLU A 59 -11.36 29.41 23.42
C GLU A 59 -10.19 28.58 22.90
N CYS A 60 -8.96 28.99 23.23
CA CYS A 60 -7.77 28.20 22.93
C CYS A 60 -7.53 27.11 23.99
N TYR A 61 -6.80 26.05 23.63
CA TYR A 61 -6.49 24.90 24.49
C TYR A 61 -6.02 25.23 25.92
N CYS A 62 -5.08 26.18 26.02
CA CYS A 62 -4.47 26.59 27.30
C CYS A 62 -5.33 27.57 28.10
N GLY A 63 -6.38 28.13 27.51
CA GLY A 63 -7.25 29.12 28.14
C GLY A 63 -6.66 30.54 28.26
N LYS A 64 -5.48 30.84 27.67
CA LYS A 64 -4.89 32.20 27.62
C LYS A 64 -5.83 33.19 26.93
N TYR A 65 -6.31 32.81 25.74
CA TYR A 65 -7.26 33.59 24.96
C TYR A 65 -8.65 32.95 25.04
N LYS A 66 -9.61 33.76 25.51
CA LYS A 66 -11.03 33.43 25.63
C LYS A 66 -11.88 34.61 25.18
N ARG A 67 -13.04 34.34 24.58
CA ARG A 67 -14.03 35.32 24.06
C ARG A 67 -13.71 35.83 22.65
N VAL A 68 -14.76 36.34 22.01
CA VAL A 68 -14.78 36.79 20.60
C VAL A 68 -13.75 37.87 20.27
N ARG A 69 -13.34 38.68 21.25
CA ARG A 69 -12.38 39.79 21.05
C ARG A 69 -11.02 39.36 20.50
N PHE A 70 -10.63 38.10 20.68
CA PHE A 70 -9.36 37.55 20.19
C PHE A 70 -9.51 36.76 18.89
N LYS A 71 -10.61 36.98 18.14
CA LYS A 71 -10.89 36.32 16.87
C LYS A 71 -9.68 36.38 15.93
N GLY A 72 -9.27 35.21 15.42
CA GLY A 72 -8.18 35.08 14.43
C GLY A 72 -6.77 35.10 15.02
N ILE A 73 -6.61 35.31 16.33
CA ILE A 73 -5.29 35.26 16.97
C ILE A 73 -4.87 33.80 17.15
N ILE A 74 -3.65 33.47 16.70
CA ILE A 74 -3.01 32.18 16.96
C ILE A 74 -2.29 32.28 18.31
N CYS A 75 -2.62 31.40 19.24
CA CYS A 75 -2.05 31.45 20.58
C CYS A 75 -0.57 31.06 20.60
N GLU A 76 0.32 31.93 21.08
CA GLU A 76 1.77 31.66 21.20
C GLU A 76 2.11 30.44 22.07
N ARG A 77 1.29 30.12 23.08
CA ARG A 77 1.56 29.01 24.01
C ARG A 77 1.10 27.64 23.50
N CYS A 78 -0.03 27.59 22.80
CA CYS A 78 -0.63 26.32 22.38
C CYS A 78 -0.80 26.17 20.87
N GLY A 79 -0.54 27.22 20.09
CA GLY A 79 -0.67 27.23 18.63
C GLY A 79 -2.11 27.15 18.12
N VAL A 80 -3.11 27.20 19.00
CA VAL A 80 -4.52 27.09 18.61
C VAL A 80 -5.04 28.46 18.17
N GLU A 81 -5.66 28.48 17.00
CA GLU A 81 -6.38 29.65 16.48
C GLU A 81 -7.71 29.84 17.20
N VAL A 82 -7.98 31.07 17.64
CA VAL A 82 -9.22 31.43 18.32
C VAL A 82 -10.31 31.71 17.28
N THR A 83 -11.12 30.69 16.99
CA THR A 83 -12.23 30.72 16.03
C THR A 83 -13.44 29.94 16.55
N ARG A 84 -14.49 29.78 15.75
CA ARG A 84 -15.64 28.92 16.08
C ARG A 84 -15.26 27.45 15.99
N SER A 85 -15.83 26.61 16.84
CA SER A 85 -15.61 25.16 16.83
C SER A 85 -16.07 24.50 15.53
N LYS A 86 -16.98 25.14 14.78
CA LYS A 86 -17.46 24.69 13.47
C LYS A 86 -16.33 24.32 12.49
N VAL A 87 -15.17 24.97 12.57
CA VAL A 87 -14.02 24.66 11.69
C VAL A 87 -13.53 23.21 11.87
N ARG A 88 -13.79 22.56 13.01
CA ARG A 88 -13.45 21.14 13.27
C ARG A 88 -14.23 20.15 12.41
N ARG A 89 -15.21 20.63 11.65
CA ARG A 89 -15.95 19.86 10.64
C ARG A 89 -15.32 19.94 9.25
N ASP A 90 -14.50 20.96 9.00
CA ASP A 90 -14.01 21.30 7.66
C ASP A 90 -12.48 21.14 7.54
N ARG A 91 -11.73 21.39 8.63
CA ARG A 91 -10.25 21.30 8.65
C ARG A 91 -9.75 19.87 8.59
N MET A 92 -8.93 19.55 7.59
CA MET A 92 -8.28 18.25 7.43
C MET A 92 -6.90 18.22 8.11
N GLY A 93 -6.51 17.04 8.57
CA GLY A 93 -5.14 16.72 8.96
C GLY A 93 -4.48 15.83 7.90
N HIS A 94 -3.20 15.51 8.07
CA HIS A 94 -2.56 14.44 7.31
C HIS A 94 -1.62 13.63 8.21
N ILE A 95 -1.22 12.46 7.74
CA ILE A 95 -0.18 11.63 8.32
C ILE A 95 0.90 11.48 7.25
N GLU A 96 2.12 11.89 7.57
CA GLU A 96 3.28 11.72 6.69
C GLU A 96 3.83 10.30 6.88
N LEU A 97 3.75 9.47 5.84
CA LEU A 97 4.19 8.08 5.88
C LEU A 97 5.71 8.00 5.79
N ALA A 98 6.30 7.07 6.52
CA ALA A 98 7.73 6.79 6.49
C ALA A 98 8.14 5.93 5.28
N ALA A 99 7.16 5.22 4.70
CA ALA A 99 7.29 4.52 3.43
C ALA A 99 5.97 4.70 2.66
N PRO A 100 6.03 4.84 1.32
CA PRO A 100 4.84 4.98 0.50
C PRO A 100 3.91 3.79 0.66
N ALA A 101 2.61 4.04 0.47
CA ALA A 101 1.59 3.00 0.47
C ALA A 101 0.70 3.11 -0.77
N VAL A 102 0.42 1.98 -1.42
CA VAL A 102 -0.48 1.93 -2.57
C VAL A 102 -1.92 2.12 -2.12
N HIS A 103 -2.70 2.94 -2.80
CA HIS A 103 -4.12 3.07 -2.51
C HIS A 103 -4.90 1.83 -3.03
N ILE A 104 -5.54 1.08 -2.13
CA ILE A 104 -6.14 -0.24 -2.40
C ILE A 104 -7.15 -0.29 -3.55
N TRP A 105 -7.87 0.80 -3.83
CA TRP A 105 -8.82 0.86 -4.95
C TRP A 105 -8.17 0.63 -6.32
N TYR A 106 -6.91 1.04 -6.51
CA TYR A 106 -6.19 0.87 -7.78
C TYR A 106 -5.50 -0.50 -7.88
N LEU A 107 -5.22 -1.11 -6.73
CA LEU A 107 -4.69 -2.47 -6.65
C LEU A 107 -5.79 -3.52 -6.88
N ARG A 108 -6.82 -3.54 -6.02
CA ARG A 108 -7.92 -4.52 -6.05
C ARG A 108 -9.25 -3.87 -6.45
N GLY A 109 -9.36 -3.53 -7.73
CA GLY A 109 -10.63 -3.25 -8.40
C GLY A 109 -11.23 -4.50 -9.07
N THR A 110 -12.42 -4.39 -9.68
CA THR A 110 -12.87 -5.40 -10.67
C THR A 110 -11.86 -5.55 -11.81
N ARG A 111 -11.05 -4.51 -12.03
CA ARG A 111 -9.82 -4.51 -12.81
C ARG A 111 -8.75 -3.84 -11.95
N SER A 112 -7.54 -4.42 -11.90
CA SER A 112 -6.40 -3.76 -11.28
C SER A 112 -5.89 -2.68 -12.22
N TRP A 113 -6.08 -1.41 -11.86
CA TRP A 113 -5.65 -0.29 -12.69
C TRP A 113 -4.14 -0.24 -12.79
N LEU A 114 -3.44 -0.52 -11.68
CA LEU A 114 -1.99 -0.56 -11.63
C LEU A 114 -1.39 -1.66 -12.52
N ALA A 115 -1.94 -2.87 -12.51
CA ALA A 115 -1.42 -3.95 -13.34
C ALA A 115 -1.52 -3.63 -14.84
N TYR A 116 -2.64 -3.04 -15.28
CA TYR A 116 -2.78 -2.59 -16.68
C TYR A 116 -1.92 -1.38 -17.01
N LEU A 117 -1.69 -0.48 -16.05
CA LEU A 117 -0.84 0.69 -16.26
C LEU A 117 0.63 0.27 -16.44
N LEU A 118 1.11 -0.64 -15.58
CA LEU A 118 2.52 -1.00 -15.46
C LEU A 118 2.97 -2.11 -16.40
N MET A 119 2.06 -2.94 -16.91
CA MET A 119 2.42 -3.96 -17.91
C MET A 119 3.07 -3.30 -19.13
N GLY A 120 4.05 -3.97 -19.72
CA GLY A 120 4.74 -3.46 -20.90
C GLY A 120 4.01 -3.73 -22.21
N THR A 121 4.68 -3.49 -23.33
CA THR A 121 4.16 -3.80 -24.67
C THR A 121 4.49 -5.23 -25.07
N GLU A 122 5.55 -5.79 -24.52
CA GLU A 122 6.01 -7.13 -24.87
C GLU A 122 5.28 -8.20 -24.06
N PRO A 123 5.11 -9.43 -24.60
CA PRO A 123 4.45 -10.51 -23.88
C PRO A 123 5.16 -10.91 -22.57
N ARG A 124 6.48 -10.75 -22.49
CA ARG A 124 7.28 -11.06 -21.29
C ARG A 124 7.03 -10.06 -20.15
N GLU A 125 6.68 -8.83 -20.48
CA GLU A 125 6.39 -7.74 -19.53
C GLU A 125 4.93 -7.75 -19.01
N GLU A 126 4.22 -8.86 -19.15
CA GLU A 126 2.84 -8.96 -18.69
C GLU A 126 2.77 -9.09 -17.16
N LEU A 127 2.27 -8.03 -16.51
CA LEU A 127 2.02 -8.04 -15.07
C LEU A 127 0.59 -8.50 -14.72
N LYS A 128 0.49 -9.59 -13.95
CA LYS A 128 -0.78 -10.04 -13.37
C LYS A 128 -1.02 -9.38 -12.01
N ALA A 129 -2.26 -9.05 -11.72
CA ALA A 129 -2.65 -8.44 -10.44
C ALA A 129 -2.22 -9.26 -9.20
N LYS A 130 -2.23 -10.60 -9.29
CA LYS A 130 -1.79 -11.48 -8.19
C LYS A 130 -0.28 -11.41 -7.95
N GLN A 131 0.52 -11.23 -9.01
CA GLN A 131 1.98 -11.07 -8.88
C GLN A 131 2.30 -9.69 -8.31
N LEU A 132 1.62 -8.64 -8.78
CA LEU A 132 1.75 -7.30 -8.24
C LEU A 132 1.39 -7.22 -6.74
N GLU A 133 0.41 -8.02 -6.32
CA GLU A 133 0.09 -8.17 -4.89
C GLU A 133 1.28 -8.72 -4.09
N LYS A 134 2.03 -9.70 -4.62
CA LYS A 134 3.23 -10.22 -3.93
C LYS A 134 4.27 -9.11 -3.72
N VAL A 135 4.50 -8.26 -4.72
CA VAL A 135 5.45 -7.14 -4.63
C VAL A 135 5.02 -6.14 -3.56
N ILE A 136 3.77 -5.67 -3.60
CA ILE A 136 3.25 -4.64 -2.67
C ILE A 136 3.29 -5.10 -1.21
N TYR A 137 3.08 -6.39 -0.97
CA TYR A 137 3.09 -6.96 0.38
C TYR A 137 4.42 -7.67 0.73
N PHE A 138 5.52 -7.27 0.08
CA PHE A 138 6.89 -7.67 0.43
C PHE A 138 7.12 -9.19 0.42
N ALA A 139 6.55 -9.87 -0.58
CA ALA A 139 6.72 -11.31 -0.81
C ALA A 139 7.49 -11.63 -2.10
N ALA A 140 7.81 -10.63 -2.91
CA ALA A 140 8.59 -10.76 -4.14
C ALA A 140 9.24 -9.41 -4.48
N ASN A 141 10.37 -9.46 -5.19
CA ASN A 141 11.06 -8.30 -5.73
C ASN A 141 10.59 -8.01 -7.15
N LEU A 142 10.59 -6.72 -7.52
CA LEU A 142 10.28 -6.23 -8.85
C LEU A 142 11.51 -5.55 -9.42
N VAL A 143 11.94 -5.98 -10.60
CA VAL A 143 12.95 -5.28 -11.40
C VAL A 143 12.32 -4.03 -11.99
N VAL A 144 12.86 -2.87 -11.64
CA VAL A 144 12.38 -1.57 -12.10
C VAL A 144 13.09 -1.19 -13.40
N TRP A 145 14.40 -1.37 -13.45
CA TRP A 145 15.23 -0.98 -14.59
C TRP A 145 16.41 -1.94 -14.75
N VAL A 146 16.88 -2.10 -15.98
CA VAL A 146 18.06 -2.89 -16.35
C VAL A 146 18.86 -2.07 -17.36
N ASP A 147 20.16 -1.97 -17.15
CA ASP A 147 21.10 -1.41 -18.11
C ASP A 147 21.46 -2.48 -19.13
N GLU A 148 20.70 -2.53 -20.23
CA GLU A 148 20.94 -3.53 -21.28
C GLU A 148 22.26 -3.28 -22.03
N ASP A 149 22.66 -2.02 -22.17
CA ASP A 149 23.87 -1.62 -22.90
C ASP A 149 25.12 -2.00 -22.10
N LYS A 150 25.21 -1.58 -20.84
CA LYS A 150 26.33 -1.94 -19.95
C LYS A 150 26.44 -3.46 -19.77
N ARG A 151 25.29 -4.13 -19.57
CA ARG A 151 25.27 -5.60 -19.45
C ARG A 151 25.79 -6.29 -20.71
N HIS A 152 25.48 -5.77 -21.91
CA HIS A 152 25.95 -6.37 -23.15
C HIS A 152 27.46 -6.14 -23.38
N GLU A 153 27.98 -4.97 -23.00
CA GLU A 153 29.41 -4.67 -23.09
C GLU A 153 30.24 -5.55 -22.15
N ASP A 154 29.81 -5.68 -20.90
CA ASP A 154 30.54 -6.40 -19.85
C ASP A 154 30.26 -7.93 -19.86
N LEU A 155 29.29 -8.40 -20.67
CA LEU A 155 28.85 -9.81 -20.70
C LEU A 155 30.01 -10.82 -20.86
N PRO A 156 30.98 -10.61 -21.78
CA PRO A 156 32.07 -11.58 -21.96
C PRO A 156 33.02 -11.67 -20.77
N GLU A 157 33.24 -10.55 -20.08
CA GLU A 157 34.08 -10.51 -18.88
C GLU A 157 33.38 -11.24 -17.73
N LEU A 158 32.10 -10.92 -17.50
CA LEU A 158 31.27 -11.58 -16.48
C LEU A 158 31.13 -13.09 -16.72
N GLU A 159 31.00 -13.52 -17.98
CA GLU A 159 30.93 -14.95 -18.32
C GLU A 159 32.26 -15.66 -18.03
N SER A 160 33.40 -14.99 -18.24
CA SER A 160 34.73 -15.51 -17.90
C SER A 160 34.91 -15.64 -16.39
N GLU A 161 34.54 -14.60 -15.63
CA GLU A 161 34.60 -14.61 -14.16
C GLU A 161 33.75 -15.74 -13.58
N LEU A 162 32.52 -15.92 -14.08
CA LEU A 162 31.62 -17.00 -13.65
C LEU A 162 32.20 -18.38 -13.99
N ALA A 163 32.83 -18.53 -15.16
CA ALA A 163 33.45 -19.79 -15.55
C ALA A 163 34.63 -20.16 -14.66
N GLU A 164 35.45 -19.18 -14.27
CA GLU A 164 36.55 -19.35 -13.31
C GLU A 164 36.03 -19.73 -11.92
N GLU A 165 34.98 -19.06 -11.43
CA GLU A 165 34.33 -19.41 -10.16
C GLU A 165 33.75 -20.84 -10.18
N ARG A 166 33.08 -21.21 -11.28
CA ARG A 166 32.52 -22.56 -11.45
C ARG A 166 33.61 -23.63 -11.40
N LEU A 167 34.73 -23.40 -12.09
CA LEU A 167 35.88 -24.29 -12.06
C LEU A 167 36.48 -24.39 -10.66
N ALA A 168 36.61 -23.27 -9.94
CA ALA A 168 37.12 -23.26 -8.57
C ALA A 168 36.27 -24.12 -7.62
N ILE A 169 34.93 -24.02 -7.72
CA ILE A 169 33.99 -24.83 -6.94
C ILE A 169 34.12 -26.32 -7.30
N GLU A 170 34.22 -26.64 -8.60
CA GLU A 170 34.40 -28.03 -9.06
C GLU A 170 35.72 -28.63 -8.56
N GLU A 171 36.82 -27.87 -8.61
CA GLU A 171 38.11 -28.31 -8.09
C GLU A 171 38.11 -28.49 -6.57
N GLU A 172 37.44 -27.61 -5.84
CA GLU A 172 37.32 -27.70 -4.38
C GLU A 172 36.49 -28.92 -3.95
N ARG A 173 35.38 -29.17 -4.66
CA ARG A 173 34.59 -30.40 -4.52
C ARG A 173 35.47 -31.64 -4.71
N ASP A 174 36.25 -31.69 -5.79
CA ASP A 174 37.07 -32.86 -6.11
C ASP A 174 38.19 -33.06 -5.08
N ARG A 175 38.80 -31.96 -4.57
CA ARG A 175 39.77 -32.02 -3.46
C ARG A 175 39.15 -32.58 -2.19
N GLU A 176 37.96 -32.12 -1.80
CA GLU A 176 37.30 -32.57 -0.57
C GLU A 176 36.83 -34.03 -0.67
N LEU A 177 36.32 -34.44 -1.84
CA LEU A 177 35.96 -35.83 -2.09
C LEU A 177 37.17 -36.76 -2.03
N ASN A 178 38.29 -36.37 -2.65
CA ASN A 178 39.53 -37.16 -2.60
C ASN A 178 40.04 -37.28 -1.17
N ARG A 179 40.06 -36.19 -0.40
CA ARG A 179 40.46 -36.20 1.01
C ARG A 179 39.59 -37.14 1.85
N ARG A 180 38.27 -37.05 1.70
CA ARG A 180 37.34 -37.90 2.46
C ARG A 180 37.47 -39.37 2.06
N GLN A 181 37.80 -39.65 0.80
CA GLN A 181 38.08 -40.99 0.31
C GLN A 181 39.39 -41.54 0.89
N GLU A 182 40.46 -40.74 0.95
CA GLU A 182 41.72 -41.13 1.62
C GLU A 182 41.52 -41.41 3.11
N ASP A 183 40.76 -40.55 3.81
CA ASP A 183 40.40 -40.77 5.21
C ASP A 183 39.63 -42.09 5.39
N LEU A 184 38.66 -42.38 4.51
CA LEU A 184 37.90 -43.63 4.53
C LEU A 184 38.81 -44.86 4.34
N GLU A 185 39.75 -44.79 3.39
CA GLU A 185 40.70 -45.88 3.15
C GLU A 185 41.58 -46.13 4.38
N SER A 186 42.02 -45.06 5.05
CA SER A 186 42.80 -45.16 6.28
C SER A 186 42.01 -45.76 7.45
N GLU A 187 40.77 -45.32 7.66
CA GLU A 187 39.89 -45.84 8.72
C GLU A 187 39.51 -47.32 8.50
N LEU A 188 39.29 -47.72 7.24
CA LEU A 188 39.02 -49.12 6.89
C LEU A 188 40.25 -49.98 7.14
N ALA A 189 41.45 -49.50 6.78
CA ALA A 189 42.70 -50.22 7.04
C ALA A 189 42.97 -50.39 8.54
N GLU A 190 42.67 -49.37 9.36
CA GLU A 190 42.76 -49.46 10.83
C GLU A 190 41.76 -50.48 11.39
N MET A 191 40.50 -50.45 10.95
CA MET A 191 39.49 -51.41 11.43
C MET A 191 39.73 -52.85 10.97
N GLU A 192 40.34 -53.04 9.79
CA GLU A 192 40.82 -54.35 9.33
C GLU A 192 41.99 -54.84 10.20
N ALA A 193 42.93 -53.96 10.55
CA ALA A 193 44.06 -54.29 11.44
C ALA A 193 43.61 -54.62 12.88
N GLU A 194 42.55 -53.98 13.37
CA GLU A 194 41.94 -54.27 14.68
C GLU A 194 41.08 -55.55 14.70
N GLY A 195 40.85 -56.19 13.55
CA GLY A 195 40.08 -57.44 13.45
C GLY A 195 38.57 -57.26 13.61
N SER A 196 38.05 -56.08 13.23
CA SER A 196 36.62 -55.75 13.29
C SER A 196 35.78 -56.68 12.42
N LYS A 197 34.50 -56.89 12.77
CA LYS A 197 33.59 -57.76 12.01
C LYS A 197 33.31 -57.18 10.62
N GLU A 198 33.14 -58.06 9.63
CA GLU A 198 32.78 -57.68 8.25
C GLU A 198 31.47 -56.88 8.16
N SER A 199 30.55 -57.07 9.13
CA SER A 199 29.33 -56.26 9.27
C SER A 199 29.62 -54.79 9.58
N ASP A 200 30.65 -54.53 10.38
CA ASP A 200 30.97 -53.22 10.92
C ASP A 200 31.79 -52.43 9.88
N LEU A 201 32.67 -53.11 9.13
CA LEU A 201 33.34 -52.58 7.94
C LEU A 201 32.34 -52.15 6.85
N LYS A 202 31.35 -53.00 6.53
CA LYS A 202 30.28 -52.65 5.57
C LYS A 202 29.39 -51.51 6.08
N ALA A 203 29.12 -51.44 7.38
CA ALA A 203 28.34 -50.36 7.96
C ALA A 203 29.09 -49.02 7.88
N ARG A 204 30.41 -49.01 8.10
CA ARG A 204 31.25 -47.81 7.96
C ARG A 204 31.38 -47.37 6.51
N ALA A 205 31.64 -48.29 5.58
CA ALA A 205 31.70 -47.99 4.15
C ALA A 205 30.39 -47.33 3.67
N LYS A 206 29.24 -47.90 4.07
CA LYS A 206 27.92 -47.32 3.77
C LYS A 206 27.68 -45.95 4.42
N ALA A 207 28.26 -45.68 5.59
CA ALA A 207 28.19 -44.37 6.22
C ALA A 207 29.05 -43.36 5.47
N ALA A 208 30.25 -43.74 5.05
CA ALA A 208 31.14 -42.87 4.28
C ALA A 208 30.63 -42.60 2.85
N ASP A 209 29.98 -43.58 2.20
CA ASP A 209 29.28 -43.34 0.92
C ASP A 209 28.19 -42.27 1.07
N LYS A 210 27.48 -42.26 2.20
CA LYS A 210 26.51 -41.19 2.49
C LYS A 210 27.20 -39.86 2.76
N ASP A 211 28.35 -39.85 3.43
CA ASP A 211 29.13 -38.62 3.65
C ASP A 211 29.63 -38.04 2.32
N LEU A 212 30.17 -38.88 1.43
CA LEU A 212 30.60 -38.50 0.08
C LEU A 212 29.42 -38.00 -0.77
N GLN A 213 28.26 -38.65 -0.67
CA GLN A 213 27.04 -38.19 -1.34
C GLN A 213 26.59 -36.83 -0.80
N PHE A 214 26.63 -36.63 0.52
CA PHE A 214 26.29 -35.35 1.14
C PHE A 214 27.21 -34.22 0.67
N ILE A 215 28.52 -34.46 0.58
CA ILE A 215 29.49 -33.49 0.04
C ILE A 215 29.16 -33.13 -1.41
N ARG A 216 28.88 -34.14 -2.26
CA ARG A 216 28.46 -33.91 -3.66
C ARG A 216 27.20 -33.06 -3.74
N ASP A 217 26.17 -33.43 -2.98
CA ASP A 217 24.88 -32.74 -2.98
C ASP A 217 25.02 -31.28 -2.51
N GLN A 218 25.95 -30.97 -1.60
CA GLN A 218 26.22 -29.60 -1.15
C GLN A 218 26.83 -28.74 -2.26
N TYR A 219 27.90 -29.20 -2.92
CA TYR A 219 28.54 -28.46 -4.00
C TYR A 219 27.65 -28.39 -5.26
N GLU A 220 26.86 -29.43 -5.54
CA GLU A 220 25.89 -29.40 -6.63
C GLU A 220 24.79 -28.36 -6.39
N GLN A 221 24.34 -28.19 -5.13
CA GLN A 221 23.41 -27.11 -4.77
C GLN A 221 24.05 -25.72 -4.95
N GLU A 222 25.32 -25.56 -4.57
CA GLU A 222 26.04 -24.29 -4.76
C GLU A 222 26.16 -23.93 -6.25
N LEU A 223 26.56 -24.91 -7.08
CA LEU A 223 26.61 -24.75 -8.54
C LEU A 223 25.23 -24.47 -9.15
N ASP A 224 24.17 -25.13 -8.67
CA ASP A 224 22.79 -24.88 -9.12
C ASP A 224 22.34 -23.45 -8.80
N VAL A 225 22.66 -22.92 -7.60
CA VAL A 225 22.37 -21.53 -7.25
C VAL A 225 23.12 -20.56 -8.16
N LEU A 226 24.42 -20.80 -8.39
CA LEU A 226 25.25 -19.97 -9.26
C LEU A 226 24.71 -19.93 -10.69
N ASN A 227 24.43 -21.10 -11.28
CA ASN A 227 23.90 -21.20 -12.64
C ASN A 227 22.52 -20.55 -12.76
N ARG A 228 21.64 -20.74 -11.77
CA ARG A 228 20.32 -20.07 -11.76
C ARG A 228 20.44 -18.56 -11.65
N ALA A 229 21.33 -18.05 -10.82
CA ALA A 229 21.58 -16.62 -10.70
C ALA A 229 22.06 -16.04 -12.04
N TRP A 230 22.96 -16.73 -12.73
CA TRP A 230 23.42 -16.33 -14.06
C TRP A 230 22.30 -16.38 -15.13
N ASP A 231 21.53 -17.46 -15.18
CA ASP A 231 20.42 -17.61 -16.13
C ASP A 231 19.36 -16.50 -15.93
N GLU A 232 19.09 -16.13 -14.68
CA GLU A 232 18.16 -15.05 -14.34
C GLU A 232 18.75 -13.66 -14.64
N PHE A 233 20.06 -13.45 -14.42
CA PHE A 233 20.73 -12.20 -14.75
C PHE A 233 20.79 -11.93 -16.26
N THR A 234 21.15 -12.95 -17.05
CA THR A 234 21.22 -12.85 -18.51
C THR A 234 19.84 -12.63 -19.14
N SER A 235 18.81 -13.25 -18.57
CA SER A 235 17.43 -13.09 -19.03
C SER A 235 16.68 -11.90 -18.38
N LEU A 236 17.34 -11.13 -17.51
CA LEU A 236 16.72 -10.06 -16.72
C LEU A 236 16.12 -8.96 -17.59
N PHE A 237 14.89 -8.54 -17.28
CA PHE A 237 14.22 -7.42 -17.94
C PHE A 237 13.36 -6.58 -16.98
N SER A 238 13.08 -5.32 -17.35
CA SER A 238 12.21 -4.44 -16.57
C SER A 238 10.81 -5.04 -16.38
N ARG A 239 10.21 -4.87 -15.21
CA ARG A 239 8.90 -5.42 -14.79
C ARG A 239 8.91 -6.93 -14.49
N GLN A 240 10.06 -7.60 -14.54
CA GLN A 240 10.19 -8.98 -14.06
C GLN A 240 10.00 -9.04 -12.55
N ILE A 241 9.32 -10.08 -12.08
CA ILE A 241 9.07 -10.32 -10.64
C ILE A 241 9.80 -11.58 -10.22
N ILE A 242 10.68 -11.44 -9.25
CA ILE A 242 11.48 -12.52 -8.68
C ILE A 242 10.93 -12.81 -7.28
N GLU A 243 10.42 -14.04 -7.09
CA GLU A 243 9.77 -14.43 -5.82
C GLU A 243 10.78 -14.95 -4.79
N GLU A 244 11.92 -15.46 -5.23
CA GLU A 244 12.94 -16.05 -4.38
C GLU A 244 13.87 -14.96 -3.82
N ASP A 245 13.79 -14.74 -2.50
CA ASP A 245 14.58 -13.69 -1.82
C ASP A 245 16.09 -13.98 -1.84
N MET A 246 16.50 -15.25 -1.77
CA MET A 246 17.91 -15.62 -1.84
C MET A 246 18.50 -15.32 -3.23
N LEU A 247 17.79 -15.71 -4.29
CA LEU A 247 18.18 -15.41 -5.66
C LEU A 247 18.30 -13.90 -5.89
N TRP A 248 17.35 -13.11 -5.39
CA TRP A 248 17.44 -11.65 -5.50
C TRP A 248 18.69 -11.07 -4.82
N ARG A 249 19.05 -11.57 -3.63
CA ARG A 249 20.25 -11.11 -2.93
C ARG A 249 21.52 -11.47 -3.67
N GLU A 250 21.61 -12.69 -4.21
CA GLU A 250 22.75 -13.08 -5.06
C GLU A 250 22.87 -12.17 -6.29
N LEU A 251 21.75 -11.86 -6.95
CA LEU A 251 21.73 -10.92 -8.06
C LEU A 251 22.18 -9.51 -7.65
N GLU A 252 21.71 -9.01 -6.51
CA GLU A 252 22.05 -7.67 -6.00
C GLU A 252 23.51 -7.57 -5.54
N ASP A 253 24.03 -8.60 -4.86
CA ASP A 253 25.40 -8.65 -4.37
C ASP A 253 26.42 -8.77 -5.51
N ARG A 254 26.08 -9.53 -6.58
CA ARG A 254 26.98 -9.75 -7.74
C ARG A 254 26.83 -8.68 -8.82
N TRP A 255 25.59 -8.34 -9.18
CA TRP A 255 25.27 -7.54 -10.36
C TRP A 255 24.35 -6.34 -10.07
N GLY A 256 24.30 -5.87 -8.82
CA GLY A 256 23.46 -4.73 -8.41
C GLY A 256 23.76 -3.41 -9.14
N GLU A 257 24.88 -3.30 -9.86
CA GLU A 257 25.18 -2.14 -10.71
C GLU A 257 24.45 -2.13 -12.05
N TYR A 258 23.97 -3.30 -12.53
CA TYR A 258 23.37 -3.46 -13.85
C TYR A 258 21.84 -3.36 -13.85
N PHE A 259 21.22 -3.41 -12.67
CA PHE A 259 19.78 -3.30 -12.55
C PHE A 259 19.37 -2.61 -11.26
N GLU A 260 18.17 -2.05 -11.27
CA GLU A 260 17.55 -1.50 -10.08
C GLU A 260 16.22 -2.22 -9.83
N GLY A 261 15.89 -2.45 -8.56
CA GLY A 261 14.58 -2.91 -8.19
C GLY A 261 14.38 -3.04 -6.69
N GLY A 262 13.30 -3.70 -6.29
CA GLY A 262 13.02 -3.96 -4.89
C GLY A 262 11.58 -4.32 -4.63
N MET A 263 11.15 -4.15 -3.38
CA MET A 263 9.83 -4.55 -2.91
C MET A 263 8.91 -3.36 -2.63
N GLY A 264 7.61 -3.66 -2.50
CA GLY A 264 6.62 -2.76 -1.93
C GLY A 264 6.16 -1.67 -2.88
N ALA A 265 5.58 -0.62 -2.28
CA ALA A 265 5.11 0.54 -3.02
C ALA A 265 6.26 1.41 -3.57
N ASP A 266 7.45 1.34 -2.95
CA ASP A 266 8.66 2.07 -3.35
C ASP A 266 9.06 1.70 -4.80
N ALA A 267 9.21 0.41 -5.07
CA ALA A 267 9.57 -0.10 -6.39
C ALA A 267 8.53 0.28 -7.47
N LEU A 268 7.24 0.28 -7.12
CA LEU A 268 6.18 0.71 -8.04
C LEU A 268 6.23 2.20 -8.33
N ALA A 269 6.61 3.01 -7.35
CA ALA A 269 6.74 4.44 -7.53
C ALA A 269 7.88 4.77 -8.49
N GLN A 270 9.03 4.13 -8.30
CA GLN A 270 10.18 4.26 -9.21
C GLN A 270 9.84 3.78 -10.62
N LEU A 271 9.12 2.65 -10.75
CA LEU A 271 8.69 2.16 -12.07
C LEU A 271 7.73 3.14 -12.75
N ILE A 272 6.78 3.74 -12.03
CA ILE A 272 5.88 4.75 -12.59
C ILE A 272 6.64 5.98 -13.08
N GLU A 273 7.67 6.41 -12.36
CA GLU A 273 8.49 7.57 -12.72
C GLU A 273 9.34 7.36 -13.96
N ARG A 274 9.82 6.12 -14.18
CA ARG A 274 10.61 5.77 -15.37
C ARG A 274 9.77 5.55 -16.64
N ILE A 275 8.46 5.38 -16.52
CA ILE A 275 7.59 5.15 -17.69
C ILE A 275 7.24 6.48 -18.37
N ASP A 276 7.64 6.61 -19.64
CA ASP A 276 7.07 7.64 -20.51
C ASP A 276 5.70 7.19 -21.03
N PHE A 277 4.65 7.72 -20.40
CA PHE A 277 3.28 7.41 -20.80
C PHE A 277 2.88 8.02 -22.14
N ASP A 278 3.53 9.08 -22.62
CA ASP A 278 3.24 9.68 -23.92
C ASP A 278 3.72 8.71 -25.03
N ASP A 279 4.93 8.18 -24.89
CA ASP A 279 5.47 7.14 -25.79
C ASP A 279 4.68 5.84 -25.72
N GLU A 280 4.31 5.39 -24.52
CA GLU A 280 3.50 4.17 -24.36
C GLU A 280 2.12 4.31 -25.02
N GLU A 281 1.51 5.50 -25.03
CA GLU A 281 0.25 5.73 -25.74
C GLU A 281 0.42 5.56 -27.25
N VAL A 282 1.49 6.12 -27.82
CA VAL A 282 1.79 6.01 -29.25
C VAL A 282 2.03 4.55 -29.63
N LYS A 283 2.89 3.83 -28.88
CA LYS A 283 3.17 2.40 -29.09
C LYS A 283 1.88 1.57 -29.05
N LEU A 284 1.00 1.82 -28.07
CA LEU A 284 -0.24 1.07 -27.94
C LEU A 284 -1.22 1.34 -29.09
N ARG A 285 -1.30 2.57 -29.59
CA ARG A 285 -2.12 2.90 -30.77
C ARG A 285 -1.64 2.15 -32.00
N VAL A 286 -0.33 2.18 -32.27
CA VAL A 286 0.29 1.44 -33.38
C VAL A 286 0.09 -0.07 -33.24
N LEU A 287 0.19 -0.63 -32.02
CA LEU A 287 -0.05 -2.06 -31.80
C LEU A 287 -1.51 -2.49 -32.05
N ILE A 288 -2.48 -1.63 -31.73
CA ILE A 288 -3.90 -1.92 -31.91
C ILE A 288 -4.32 -1.81 -33.38
N ASP A 289 -3.74 -0.82 -34.07
CA ASP A 289 -3.99 -0.52 -35.48
C ASP A 289 -2.64 -0.37 -36.22
N PRO A 290 -2.01 -1.51 -36.58
CA PRO A 290 -0.68 -1.49 -37.18
C PRO A 290 -0.73 -0.95 -38.63
N PRO A 291 0.32 -0.23 -39.07
CA PRO A 291 0.43 0.22 -40.45
C PRO A 291 0.45 -0.97 -41.44
N GLU A 292 0.05 -0.71 -42.68
CA GLU A 292 -0.08 -1.74 -43.72
C GLU A 292 1.20 -2.59 -43.84
N GLY A 293 1.04 -3.92 -43.73
CA GLY A 293 2.13 -4.90 -43.87
C GLY A 293 2.57 -5.60 -42.57
N GLN A 294 2.15 -5.13 -41.39
CA GLN A 294 2.42 -5.81 -40.13
C GLN A 294 1.27 -6.76 -39.72
N LYS A 295 1.62 -7.90 -39.10
CA LYS A 295 0.63 -8.88 -38.63
C LYS A 295 -0.19 -8.27 -37.48
N PRO A 296 -1.53 -8.35 -37.53
CA PRO A 296 -2.37 -7.86 -36.43
C PRO A 296 -2.18 -8.71 -35.17
N LEU A 297 -2.34 -8.06 -34.01
CA LEU A 297 -2.39 -8.75 -32.73
C LEU A 297 -3.54 -9.79 -32.70
N SER A 298 -3.32 -10.88 -31.97
CA SER A 298 -4.40 -11.83 -31.66
C SER A 298 -5.56 -11.12 -30.94
N ALA A 299 -6.79 -11.62 -31.12
CA ALA A 299 -7.99 -10.96 -30.56
C ALA A 299 -7.89 -10.70 -29.05
N GLN A 300 -7.33 -11.67 -28.29
CA GLN A 300 -7.13 -11.54 -26.85
C GLN A 300 -6.09 -10.45 -26.50
N ARG A 301 -4.97 -10.39 -27.23
CA ARG A 301 -3.93 -9.37 -27.04
C ARG A 301 -4.44 -7.98 -27.42
N LYS A 302 -5.17 -7.86 -28.54
CA LYS A 302 -5.82 -6.61 -28.96
C LYS A 302 -6.79 -6.10 -27.89
N GLN A 303 -7.60 -6.98 -27.29
CA GLN A 303 -8.52 -6.58 -26.21
C GLN A 303 -7.78 -6.09 -24.94
N LYS A 304 -6.65 -6.71 -24.57
CA LYS A 304 -5.81 -6.24 -23.46
C LYS A 304 -5.18 -4.87 -23.78
N ALA A 305 -4.62 -4.71 -24.97
CA ALA A 305 -4.02 -3.44 -25.43
C ALA A 305 -5.04 -2.30 -25.43
N ILE A 306 -6.27 -2.52 -25.93
CA ILE A 306 -7.35 -1.51 -25.89
C ILE A 306 -7.69 -1.11 -24.44
N LYS A 307 -7.74 -2.08 -23.52
CA LYS A 307 -8.01 -1.81 -22.09
C LYS A 307 -6.89 -0.99 -21.47
N ARG A 308 -5.63 -1.30 -21.79
CA ARG A 308 -4.44 -0.57 -21.35
C ARG A 308 -4.43 0.85 -21.92
N LEU A 309 -4.62 1.01 -23.23
CA LEU A 309 -4.70 2.31 -23.90
C LEU A 309 -5.77 3.21 -23.26
N LYS A 310 -6.93 2.66 -22.91
CA LYS A 310 -7.98 3.43 -22.22
C LYS A 310 -7.50 4.03 -20.89
N ILE A 311 -6.63 3.33 -20.16
CA ILE A 311 -6.10 3.80 -18.88
C ILE A 311 -4.97 4.81 -19.12
N VAL A 312 -4.01 4.48 -19.99
CA VAL A 312 -2.89 5.38 -20.35
C VAL A 312 -3.41 6.71 -20.91
N ALA A 313 -4.31 6.66 -21.90
CA ALA A 313 -4.93 7.85 -22.47
C ALA A 313 -5.79 8.64 -21.47
N ALA A 314 -6.29 8.02 -20.40
CA ALA A 314 -6.99 8.74 -19.33
C ALA A 314 -6.02 9.53 -18.44
N PHE A 315 -4.81 9.02 -18.20
CA PHE A 315 -3.75 9.70 -17.46
C PHE A 315 -3.04 10.76 -18.31
N ASN A 316 -2.91 10.55 -19.62
CA ASN A 316 -2.33 11.54 -20.55
C ASN A 316 -3.26 12.70 -20.89
N ARG A 317 -4.47 12.75 -20.33
CA ARG A 317 -5.33 13.94 -20.47
C ARG A 317 -4.64 15.14 -19.83
N ARG A 318 -4.47 16.20 -20.63
CA ARG A 318 -3.82 17.44 -20.20
C ARG A 318 -4.84 18.52 -19.87
N ASP A 319 -4.47 19.40 -18.94
CA ASP A 319 -5.17 20.64 -18.65
C ASP A 319 -4.81 21.71 -19.70
N GLU A 320 -5.43 22.89 -19.58
CA GLU A 320 -5.18 24.05 -20.46
C GLU A 320 -3.71 24.53 -20.43
N HIS A 321 -2.96 24.14 -19.40
CA HIS A 321 -1.55 24.50 -19.20
C HIS A 321 -0.61 23.38 -19.66
N GLY A 322 -1.11 22.35 -20.33
CA GLY A 322 -0.32 21.23 -20.84
C GLY A 322 0.12 20.22 -19.78
N ARG A 323 -0.30 20.36 -18.51
CA ARG A 323 0.03 19.42 -17.43
C ARG A 323 -0.99 18.30 -17.38
N ARG A 324 -0.59 17.11 -16.93
CA ARG A 324 -1.52 16.00 -16.76
C ARG A 324 -2.54 16.32 -15.68
N VAL A 325 -3.82 16.11 -15.97
CA VAL A 325 -4.91 16.38 -15.02
C VAL A 325 -4.82 15.45 -13.80
N ASN A 326 -4.36 14.22 -14.01
CA ASN A 326 -4.10 13.26 -12.95
C ASN A 326 -2.70 12.69 -13.14
N GLU A 327 -1.88 12.78 -12.10
CA GLU A 327 -0.57 12.15 -12.07
C GLU A 327 -0.71 10.67 -11.69
N PRO A 328 -0.14 9.71 -12.46
CA PRO A 328 -0.19 8.30 -12.11
C PRO A 328 0.43 7.98 -10.73
N ARG A 329 1.47 8.73 -10.34
CA ARG A 329 2.13 8.59 -9.04
C ARG A 329 1.18 8.82 -7.86
N ALA A 330 0.09 9.59 -8.04
CA ALA A 330 -0.91 9.83 -6.99
C ALA A 330 -1.70 8.57 -6.56
N MET A 331 -1.56 7.44 -7.24
CA MET A 331 -2.07 6.14 -6.75
C MET A 331 -1.24 5.58 -5.59
N ILE A 332 -0.02 6.09 -5.40
CA ILE A 332 0.90 5.77 -4.32
C ILE A 332 0.92 6.98 -3.37
N LEU A 333 0.64 6.71 -2.11
CA LEU A 333 0.44 7.73 -1.09
C LEU A 333 1.72 7.87 -0.28
N ASP A 334 2.32 9.05 -0.31
CA ASP A 334 3.35 9.47 0.65
C ASP A 334 2.71 10.10 1.90
N ALA A 335 1.52 10.70 1.73
CA ALA A 335 0.74 11.31 2.80
C ALA A 335 -0.70 10.78 2.80
N VAL A 336 -1.26 10.50 3.98
CA VAL A 336 -2.64 10.03 4.15
C VAL A 336 -3.50 11.14 4.78
N PRO A 337 -4.61 11.57 4.15
CA PRO A 337 -5.47 12.60 4.72
C PRO A 337 -6.24 12.07 5.94
N VAL A 338 -6.36 12.93 6.95
CA VAL A 338 -7.13 12.68 8.17
C VAL A 338 -8.41 13.50 8.14
N ILE A 339 -9.55 12.81 8.10
CA ILE A 339 -10.88 13.43 8.08
C ILE A 339 -11.12 14.29 9.34
N PRO A 340 -11.85 15.41 9.24
CA PRO A 340 -12.15 16.28 10.37
C PRO A 340 -12.81 15.54 11.57
N PRO A 341 -12.45 15.85 12.83
CA PRO A 341 -12.93 15.13 14.01
C PRO A 341 -14.43 15.05 14.19
N GLU A 342 -15.19 16.09 13.78
CA GLU A 342 -16.66 16.09 13.88
C GLU A 342 -17.32 15.06 12.95
N LEU A 343 -16.61 14.59 11.92
CA LEU A 343 -17.07 13.51 11.05
C LEU A 343 -16.72 12.12 11.61
N ARG A 344 -15.92 12.05 12.68
CA ARG A 344 -15.51 10.85 13.41
C ARG A 344 -15.54 11.07 14.94
N PRO A 345 -16.72 11.44 15.50
CA PRO A 345 -16.80 11.92 16.88
C PRO A 345 -16.45 10.85 17.91
N MET A 346 -16.05 11.32 19.08
CA MET A 346 -15.89 10.53 20.30
C MET A 346 -16.85 11.12 21.34
N VAL A 347 -17.80 10.33 21.79
CA VAL A 347 -18.88 10.77 22.66
C VAL A 347 -18.80 10.03 23.99
N GLN A 348 -18.94 10.76 25.08
CA GLN A 348 -19.04 10.16 26.41
C GLN A 348 -20.47 9.64 26.62
N LEU A 349 -20.58 8.38 27.04
CA LEU A 349 -21.83 7.74 27.41
C LEU A 349 -22.09 7.90 28.91
N ASP A 350 -23.36 7.74 29.29
CA ASP A 350 -23.77 7.64 30.69
C ASP A 350 -23.00 6.49 31.37
N GLY A 351 -22.34 6.81 32.48
CA GLY A 351 -21.41 5.89 33.18
C GLY A 351 -19.93 6.08 32.83
N GLY A 352 -19.55 7.17 32.17
CA GLY A 352 -18.15 7.56 31.99
C GLY A 352 -17.39 6.77 30.91
N ARG A 353 -18.07 5.87 30.20
CA ARG A 353 -17.52 5.16 29.04
C ARG A 353 -17.48 6.08 27.81
N PHE A 354 -16.63 5.75 26.85
CA PHE A 354 -16.55 6.48 25.58
C PHE A 354 -16.98 5.59 24.42
N ALA A 355 -17.79 6.15 23.52
CA ALA A 355 -18.08 5.59 22.22
C ALA A 355 -17.25 6.34 21.17
N THR A 356 -16.47 5.59 20.39
CA THR A 356 -15.62 6.13 19.32
C THR A 356 -16.10 5.65 17.97
N SER A 357 -15.95 6.51 16.94
CA SER A 357 -16.04 6.05 15.55
C SER A 357 -14.93 5.04 15.24
N ASP A 358 -15.28 3.96 14.52
CA ASP A 358 -14.35 2.92 14.03
C ASP A 358 -13.15 3.52 13.27
N LEU A 359 -13.34 4.65 12.58
CA LEU A 359 -12.26 5.35 11.87
C LEU A 359 -11.11 5.76 12.78
N ASN A 360 -11.40 6.15 14.04
CA ASN A 360 -10.35 6.55 14.97
C ASN A 360 -9.41 5.38 15.27
N ASP A 361 -9.93 4.16 15.36
CA ASP A 361 -9.12 2.96 15.59
C ASP A 361 -8.30 2.59 14.34
N LEU A 362 -8.85 2.79 13.15
CA LEU A 362 -8.13 2.58 11.88
C LEU A 362 -7.00 3.60 11.72
N TYR A 363 -7.26 4.89 11.95
CA TYR A 363 -6.22 5.93 11.94
C TYR A 363 -5.14 5.68 13.00
N ARG A 364 -5.54 5.28 14.22
CA ARG A 364 -4.60 4.90 15.29
C ARG A 364 -3.66 3.78 14.86
N ARG A 365 -4.18 2.76 14.18
CA ARG A 365 -3.36 1.65 13.66
C ARG A 365 -2.34 2.16 12.65
N VAL A 366 -2.74 2.99 11.69
CA VAL A 366 -1.82 3.61 10.72
C VAL A 366 -0.72 4.40 11.43
N ILE A 367 -1.07 5.30 12.35
CA ILE A 367 -0.11 6.12 13.10
C ILE A 367 0.86 5.26 13.91
N ASN A 368 0.35 4.23 14.61
CA ASN A 368 1.20 3.34 15.40
C ASN A 368 2.22 2.58 14.55
N ARG A 369 1.79 2.04 13.39
CA ARG A 369 2.67 1.34 12.45
C ARG A 369 3.70 2.28 11.85
N ASN A 370 3.26 3.47 11.43
CA ASN A 370 4.13 4.49 10.87
C ASN A 370 5.21 4.94 11.88
N ASN A 371 4.83 5.24 13.12
CA ASN A 371 5.76 5.65 14.16
C ASN A 371 6.71 4.52 14.60
N ARG A 372 6.28 3.26 14.50
CA ARG A 372 7.16 2.12 14.70
C ARG A 372 8.15 1.98 13.56
N LEU A 373 7.71 2.14 12.31
CA LEU A 373 8.57 2.11 11.13
C LEU A 373 9.62 3.23 11.18
N LYS A 374 9.25 4.48 11.50
CA LYS A 374 10.20 5.58 11.68
C LYS A 374 11.31 5.21 12.67
N ARG A 375 10.95 4.70 13.85
CA ARG A 375 11.92 4.25 14.86
C ARG A 375 12.80 3.09 14.39
N LEU A 376 12.28 2.16 13.61
CA LEU A 376 13.07 1.04 13.08
C LEU A 376 14.11 1.52 12.04
N LEU A 377 13.74 2.49 11.21
CA LEU A 377 14.66 3.12 10.26
C LEU A 377 15.75 3.90 11.00
N ASP A 378 15.39 4.69 12.02
CA ASP A 378 16.36 5.46 12.82
C ASP A 378 17.38 4.56 13.56
N LEU A 379 16.96 3.34 13.94
CA LEU A 379 17.82 2.36 14.61
C LEU A 379 18.66 1.51 13.64
N GLY A 380 18.48 1.66 12.32
CA GLY A 380 19.15 0.81 11.32
C GLY A 380 18.76 -0.67 11.45
N ALA A 381 17.49 -0.96 11.75
CA ALA A 381 17.02 -2.33 11.90
C ALA A 381 17.19 -3.16 10.59
N PRO A 382 17.44 -4.47 10.69
CA PRO A 382 17.58 -5.34 9.51
C PRO A 382 16.40 -5.26 8.53
N GLY A 383 16.70 -5.38 7.23
CA GLY A 383 15.72 -5.22 6.13
C GLY A 383 14.47 -6.08 6.27
N ILE A 384 14.57 -7.32 6.77
CA ILE A 384 13.43 -8.21 6.99
C ILE A 384 12.42 -7.60 7.98
N ILE A 385 12.90 -6.98 9.07
CA ILE A 385 12.05 -6.37 10.10
C ILE A 385 11.38 -5.10 9.53
N VAL A 386 12.14 -4.31 8.79
CA VAL A 386 11.65 -3.09 8.11
C VAL A 386 10.57 -3.46 7.08
N ASN A 387 10.81 -4.47 6.23
CA ASN A 387 9.88 -4.94 5.21
C ASN A 387 8.58 -5.46 5.81
N ASN A 388 8.66 -6.21 6.93
CA ASN A 388 7.47 -6.64 7.63
C ASN A 388 6.67 -5.45 8.21
N GLU A 389 7.32 -4.44 8.79
CA GLU A 389 6.60 -3.26 9.29
C GLU A 389 6.05 -2.39 8.16
N LYS A 390 6.74 -2.25 7.02
CA LYS A 390 6.21 -1.64 5.79
C LYS A 390 4.96 -2.38 5.28
N ARG A 391 4.99 -3.72 5.24
CA ARG A 391 3.81 -4.55 4.89
C ARG A 391 2.64 -4.30 5.85
N MET A 392 2.91 -4.24 7.16
CA MET A 392 1.86 -3.94 8.16
C MET A 392 1.32 -2.52 8.05
N LEU A 393 2.14 -1.54 7.64
CA LEU A 393 1.70 -0.18 7.36
C LEU A 393 0.78 -0.14 6.14
N GLN A 394 1.14 -0.83 5.05
CA GLN A 394 0.29 -0.99 3.87
C GLN A 394 -1.07 -1.60 4.24
N GLU A 395 -1.09 -2.69 5.02
CA GLU A 395 -2.34 -3.32 5.48
C GLU A 395 -3.19 -2.41 6.37
N ALA A 396 -2.57 -1.54 7.16
CA ALA A 396 -3.28 -0.56 7.97
C ALA A 396 -3.93 0.54 7.10
N VAL A 397 -3.23 1.00 6.06
CA VAL A 397 -3.75 1.99 5.09
C VAL A 397 -4.88 1.37 4.27
N ASP A 398 -4.73 0.11 3.84
CA ASP A 398 -5.77 -0.64 3.15
C ASP A 398 -7.05 -0.73 3.98
N ALA A 399 -6.93 -1.08 5.27
CA ALA A 399 -8.07 -1.20 6.17
C ALA A 399 -8.74 0.17 6.45
N LEU A 400 -7.97 1.26 6.47
CA LEU A 400 -8.51 2.60 6.61
C LEU A 400 -9.41 2.98 5.42
N PHE A 401 -8.95 2.71 4.20
CA PHE A 401 -9.68 3.06 2.98
C PHE A 401 -10.81 2.09 2.64
N ASP A 402 -10.58 0.78 2.65
CA ASP A 402 -11.56 -0.26 2.30
C ASP A 402 -11.30 -1.57 3.07
N ASN A 403 -11.80 -1.64 4.32
CA ASN A 403 -11.56 -2.76 5.23
C ASN A 403 -12.23 -4.05 4.72
N GLY A 404 -11.48 -5.16 4.73
CA GLY A 404 -11.97 -6.47 4.25
C GLY A 404 -11.94 -6.64 2.73
N ARG A 405 -11.46 -5.64 1.98
CA ARG A 405 -11.22 -5.75 0.53
C ARG A 405 -10.13 -6.79 0.21
N ARG A 406 -9.12 -6.89 1.09
CA ARG A 406 -8.05 -7.91 1.04
C ARG A 406 -7.99 -8.63 2.37
N GLY A 407 -7.85 -9.96 2.31
CA GLY A 407 -7.61 -10.79 3.47
C GLY A 407 -8.76 -10.75 4.48
N ARG A 408 -8.44 -10.99 5.75
CA ARG A 408 -9.41 -10.92 6.84
C ARG A 408 -9.59 -9.44 7.25
N PRO A 409 -10.84 -8.98 7.43
CA PRO A 409 -11.09 -7.61 7.86
C PRO A 409 -10.53 -7.38 9.26
N VAL A 410 -10.09 -6.15 9.52
CA VAL A 410 -9.74 -5.71 10.86
C VAL A 410 -11.01 -5.67 11.69
N THR A 411 -11.04 -6.44 12.78
CA THR A 411 -12.17 -6.53 13.70
C THR A 411 -11.92 -5.70 14.96
N GLY A 412 -13.01 -5.13 15.48
CA GLY A 412 -13.07 -4.49 16.79
C GLY A 412 -13.58 -5.45 17.86
N PRO A 413 -13.97 -4.91 19.03
CA PRO A 413 -14.60 -5.68 20.10
C PRO A 413 -15.80 -6.48 19.58
N GLY A 414 -15.92 -7.75 19.99
CA GLY A 414 -16.99 -8.64 19.56
C GLY A 414 -16.85 -9.17 18.13
N ASN A 415 -15.63 -9.23 17.57
CA ASN A 415 -15.34 -9.72 16.21
C ASN A 415 -16.09 -8.99 15.08
N ARG A 416 -16.67 -7.81 15.35
CA ARG A 416 -17.32 -6.99 14.33
C ARG A 416 -16.27 -6.33 13.44
N PRO A 417 -16.37 -6.40 12.10
CA PRO A 417 -15.48 -5.65 11.22
C PRO A 417 -15.66 -4.14 11.43
N LEU A 418 -14.54 -3.42 11.53
CA LEU A 418 -14.52 -1.97 11.62
C LEU A 418 -14.97 -1.35 10.30
N LYS A 419 -15.79 -0.29 10.36
CA LYS A 419 -16.22 0.45 9.16
C LYS A 419 -15.10 1.35 8.64
N SER A 420 -14.75 1.19 7.36
CA SER A 420 -13.75 1.99 6.66
C SER A 420 -14.33 3.27 6.03
N LEU A 421 -13.48 4.11 5.44
CA LEU A 421 -13.91 5.30 4.69
C LEU A 421 -14.83 4.93 3.51
N SER A 422 -14.53 3.84 2.80
CA SER A 422 -15.38 3.33 1.72
C SER A 422 -16.78 2.91 2.21
N ASP A 423 -16.85 2.28 3.39
CA ASP A 423 -18.12 1.81 3.95
C ASP A 423 -19.04 2.96 4.33
N MET A 424 -18.49 4.14 4.64
CA MET A 424 -19.29 5.35 4.88
C MET A 424 -20.00 5.84 3.61
N LEU A 425 -19.52 5.47 2.42
CA LEU A 425 -20.10 5.88 1.15
C LEU A 425 -21.03 4.81 0.56
N LYS A 426 -20.69 3.53 0.76
CA LYS A 426 -21.37 2.38 0.12
C LYS A 426 -22.60 1.91 0.89
N GLY A 427 -23.50 1.22 0.18
CA GLY A 427 -24.63 0.49 0.77
C GLY A 427 -25.84 1.35 1.13
N LYS A 428 -26.88 0.72 1.70
CA LYS A 428 -28.13 1.40 2.10
C LYS A 428 -27.92 2.42 3.22
N GLN A 429 -26.99 2.14 4.14
CA GLN A 429 -26.60 3.03 5.23
C GLN A 429 -25.45 3.98 4.85
N GLY A 430 -25.01 3.98 3.59
CA GLY A 430 -23.97 4.89 3.12
C GLY A 430 -24.50 6.31 2.95
N ARG A 431 -23.60 7.30 3.00
CA ARG A 431 -23.93 8.73 2.93
C ARG A 431 -24.77 9.10 1.71
N PHE A 432 -24.48 8.57 0.53
CA PHE A 432 -25.23 8.90 -0.68
C PHE A 432 -26.71 8.53 -0.55
N ARG A 433 -27.02 7.30 -0.12
CA ARG A 433 -28.40 6.83 -0.05
C ARG A 433 -29.14 7.33 1.18
N GLN A 434 -28.48 7.38 2.33
CA GLN A 434 -29.13 7.68 3.61
C GLN A 434 -29.17 9.19 3.92
N ASN A 435 -28.20 9.97 3.44
CA ASN A 435 -28.04 11.36 3.87
C ASN A 435 -28.12 12.38 2.72
N LEU A 436 -27.92 11.97 1.47
CA LEU A 436 -28.02 12.88 0.32
C LEU A 436 -29.34 12.73 -0.44
N LEU A 437 -29.77 11.50 -0.76
CA LEU A 437 -31.03 11.26 -1.49
C LEU A 437 -32.29 11.47 -0.65
N GLY A 438 -32.20 11.26 0.66
CA GLY A 438 -33.30 11.50 1.60
C GLY A 438 -32.75 12.04 2.90
N LYS A 439 -33.45 13.01 3.49
CA LYS A 439 -33.10 13.59 4.79
C LYS A 439 -34.32 13.60 5.69
N ARG A 440 -34.07 13.59 6.99
CA ARG A 440 -35.11 14.00 7.95
C ARG A 440 -35.35 15.49 7.73
N VAL A 441 -36.62 15.87 7.73
CA VAL A 441 -37.06 17.24 7.50
C VAL A 441 -37.79 17.73 8.74
N ASP A 442 -37.56 18.99 9.08
CA ASP A 442 -38.36 19.70 10.07
C ASP A 442 -39.77 19.94 9.51
N TYR A 443 -40.71 20.34 10.36
CA TYR A 443 -42.12 20.55 9.98
C TYR A 443 -42.77 19.31 9.34
N SER A 444 -42.53 18.14 9.93
CA SER A 444 -43.11 16.88 9.48
C SER A 444 -43.67 16.06 10.64
N GLY A 445 -44.78 15.37 10.40
CA GLY A 445 -45.50 14.57 11.39
C GLY A 445 -46.00 13.26 10.80
N ARG A 446 -46.29 12.29 11.68
CA ARG A 446 -46.88 11.00 11.30
C ARG A 446 -47.95 10.61 12.31
N SER A 447 -49.14 10.29 11.81
CA SER A 447 -50.25 9.74 12.58
C SER A 447 -50.96 8.65 11.78
N VAL A 448 -51.77 7.84 12.47
CA VAL A 448 -52.65 6.85 11.84
C VAL A 448 -53.75 7.57 11.05
N ILE A 449 -54.02 7.10 9.85
CA ILE A 449 -55.12 7.61 9.02
C ILE A 449 -56.44 6.90 9.38
N VAL A 450 -57.53 7.67 9.43
CA VAL A 450 -58.89 7.16 9.67
C VAL A 450 -59.81 7.75 8.60
N ALA A 451 -60.80 6.99 8.15
CA ALA A 451 -61.77 7.46 7.16
C ALA A 451 -62.56 8.66 7.69
N GLY A 452 -62.66 9.74 6.90
CA GLY A 452 -63.43 10.94 7.22
C GLY A 452 -64.54 11.19 6.21
N PRO A 453 -65.70 10.52 6.31
CA PRO A 453 -66.77 10.58 5.31
C PRO A 453 -67.36 11.98 5.08
N THR A 454 -67.20 12.90 6.02
CA THR A 454 -67.70 14.28 5.97
C THR A 454 -66.74 15.26 5.29
N LEU A 455 -65.52 14.83 4.94
CA LEU A 455 -64.50 15.68 4.32
C LEU A 455 -64.73 15.80 2.80
N LYS A 456 -64.47 16.98 2.25
CA LYS A 456 -64.42 17.17 0.78
C LYS A 456 -63.12 16.61 0.21
N PHE A 457 -63.08 16.40 -1.12
CA PHE A 457 -61.92 15.81 -1.83
C PHE A 457 -60.58 16.52 -1.57
N HIS A 458 -60.58 17.84 -1.36
CA HIS A 458 -59.37 18.65 -1.12
C HIS A 458 -59.09 18.88 0.38
N GLN A 459 -59.75 18.16 1.28
CA GLN A 459 -59.63 18.35 2.73
C GLN A 459 -59.03 17.11 3.39
N CYS A 460 -58.26 17.33 4.47
CA CYS A 460 -57.82 16.29 5.38
C CYS A 460 -58.00 16.75 6.83
N GLY A 461 -58.23 15.81 7.75
CA GLY A 461 -58.31 16.10 9.18
C GLY A 461 -56.94 15.99 9.83
N LEU A 462 -56.44 17.07 10.44
CA LEU A 462 -55.25 17.05 11.28
C LEU A 462 -55.63 17.12 12.77
N PRO A 463 -55.04 16.26 13.64
CA PRO A 463 -55.19 16.40 15.08
C PRO A 463 -54.70 17.77 15.55
N LYS A 464 -55.45 18.43 16.44
CA LYS A 464 -55.12 19.78 16.94
C LYS A 464 -53.72 19.88 17.52
N VAL A 465 -53.28 18.86 18.27
CA VAL A 465 -51.94 18.82 18.86
C VAL A 465 -50.86 18.75 17.78
N MET A 466 -51.08 17.97 16.72
CA MET A 466 -50.13 17.86 15.61
C MET A 466 -50.07 19.16 14.81
N ALA A 467 -51.21 19.82 14.59
CA ALA A 467 -51.27 21.10 13.90
C ALA A 467 -50.74 22.29 14.73
N LEU A 468 -50.58 22.13 16.05
CA LEU A 468 -49.97 23.14 16.91
C LEU A 468 -48.43 23.07 16.86
N GLU A 469 -47.89 21.86 16.67
CA GLU A 469 -46.44 21.60 16.63
C GLU A 469 -45.85 21.78 15.22
N LEU A 470 -46.62 21.44 14.18
CA LEU A 470 -46.30 21.74 12.78
C LEU A 470 -46.49 23.22 12.48
#